data_AF-A0A0F8ZH20-F1
#
_entry.id   AF-A0A0F8ZH20-F1
#
_cell.length_a   1.000
_cell.length_b   1.000
_cell.length_c   1.000
_cell.angle_alpha   90.00
_cell.angle_beta   90.00
_cell.angle_gamma   90.00
#
_symmetry.space_group_name_H-M   'P 1'
#
loop_
_entity.id
_entity.type
_entity.pdbx_description
1 polymer ?
#
loop_
_entity_poly.entity_id
_entity_poly.type
_entity_poly.pdbx_seq_one_letter_code
_entity_poly.pdbx_strand_id
1 'polypeptide(L)'
;LTISHAIPRFYINETGVSANNKLWDISADGEQLRFGALNDANDARGLFMTVDRTGTTIDTVTMPGSSFVVSGTMAALDMAGQIDLNTNNIIAGGTAAFTTITASIGVIQGSTNSAIILSGGSTNILGANIVMYGESHASQAADWELRSGTTVRVDWDESNLKFRVNFNFQVDGDIGFYTTAPQAIGNITGDTEGNLALQNLLTDLNRKGLIADATT
;
A
#
# COMPACT_ATOMS: atom_id res chain seq x y z
N LEU A 1 13.78 -52.76 7.83
CA LEU A 1 15.20 -52.50 8.11
C LEU A 1 15.27 -51.43 9.19
N THR A 2 15.96 -51.69 10.29
CA THR A 2 16.20 -50.71 11.36
C THR A 2 17.69 -50.45 11.42
N ILE A 3 18.11 -49.18 11.42
CA ILE A 3 19.51 -48.77 11.50
C ILE A 3 19.71 -48.10 12.86
N SER A 4 20.62 -48.63 13.67
CA SER A 4 20.89 -48.12 15.02
C SER A 4 22.39 -47.88 15.20
N HIS A 5 22.75 -46.65 15.55
CA HIS A 5 24.12 -46.18 15.80
C HIS A 5 24.01 -44.89 16.62
N ALA A 6 25.12 -44.36 17.16
CA ALA A 6 25.11 -43.05 17.84
C ALA A 6 24.72 -41.91 16.87
N ILE A 7 25.09 -42.07 15.60
CA ILE A 7 24.72 -41.22 14.47
C ILE A 7 24.33 -42.19 13.33
N PRO A 8 23.09 -42.70 13.29
CA PRO A 8 22.69 -43.62 12.24
C PRO A 8 22.68 -42.88 10.90
N ARG A 9 23.27 -43.50 9.88
CA ARG A 9 23.37 -42.95 8.53
C ARG A 9 23.03 -44.00 7.50
N PHE A 10 22.26 -43.58 6.51
CA PHE A 10 21.93 -44.34 5.31
C PHE A 10 22.54 -43.63 4.10
N TYR A 11 23.26 -44.35 3.25
CA TYR A 11 23.89 -43.81 2.05
C TYR A 11 23.19 -44.30 0.80
N ILE A 12 23.08 -43.41 -0.18
CA ILE A 12 22.67 -43.72 -1.55
C ILE A 12 23.85 -43.37 -2.45
N ASN A 13 24.26 -44.31 -3.30
CA ASN A 13 25.35 -44.13 -4.25
C ASN A 13 24.86 -44.34 -5.68
N GLU A 14 24.84 -43.26 -6.47
CA GLU A 14 24.48 -43.29 -7.88
C GLU A 14 25.76 -43.41 -8.73
N THR A 15 25.95 -44.56 -9.37
CA THR A 15 27.20 -44.84 -10.12
C THR A 15 27.22 -44.23 -11.52
N GLY A 16 26.09 -43.71 -12.01
CA GLY A 16 25.91 -43.23 -13.38
C GLY A 16 26.18 -41.72 -13.59
N VAL A 17 26.54 -40.98 -12.54
CA VAL A 17 26.69 -39.52 -12.59
C VAL A 17 28.15 -39.08 -12.53
N SER A 18 28.39 -37.80 -12.82
CA SER A 18 29.71 -37.17 -12.78
C SER A 18 30.35 -37.26 -11.39
N ALA A 19 31.67 -37.05 -11.33
CA ALA A 19 32.39 -36.99 -10.08
C ALA A 19 31.78 -35.95 -9.11
N ASN A 20 31.79 -36.28 -7.82
CA ASN A 20 31.25 -35.51 -6.68
C ASN A 20 29.74 -35.31 -6.64
N ASN A 21 28.98 -36.03 -7.47
CA ASN A 21 27.52 -36.01 -7.47
C ASN A 21 26.90 -37.37 -7.11
N LYS A 22 27.73 -38.33 -6.66
CA LYS A 22 27.31 -39.73 -6.55
C LYS A 22 26.67 -40.06 -5.21
N LEU A 23 27.08 -39.38 -4.13
CA LEU A 23 26.75 -39.77 -2.78
C LEU A 23 25.72 -38.83 -2.14
N TRP A 24 24.69 -39.45 -1.56
CA TRP A 24 23.67 -38.79 -0.76
C TRP A 24 23.52 -39.51 0.57
N ASP A 25 23.18 -38.79 1.64
CA ASP A 25 22.90 -39.40 2.94
C ASP A 25 21.63 -38.89 3.60
N ILE A 26 21.08 -39.78 4.42
CA ILE A 26 20.10 -39.46 5.44
C ILE A 26 20.72 -39.87 6.77
N SER A 27 20.82 -38.93 7.71
CA SER A 27 21.34 -39.21 9.04
C SER A 27 20.49 -38.60 10.14
N ALA A 28 20.49 -39.25 11.30
CA ALA A 28 20.02 -38.64 12.54
C ALA A 28 21.23 -38.35 13.43
N ASP A 29 21.25 -37.18 14.06
CA ASP A 29 22.31 -36.77 14.98
C ASP A 29 21.70 -35.90 16.07
N GLY A 30 21.73 -36.38 17.31
CA GLY A 30 20.98 -35.80 18.42
C GLY A 30 19.48 -35.72 18.11
N GLU A 31 18.96 -34.49 18.09
CA GLU A 31 17.54 -34.17 17.88
C GLU A 31 17.21 -33.79 16.43
N GLN A 32 18.15 -33.97 15.49
CA GLN A 32 18.00 -33.53 14.10
C GLN A 32 17.96 -34.71 13.12
N LEU A 33 17.03 -34.66 12.17
CA LEU A 33 17.07 -35.46 10.95
C LEU A 33 17.66 -34.60 9.82
N ARG A 34 18.69 -35.11 9.15
CA ARG A 34 19.48 -34.36 8.17
C ARG A 34 19.51 -35.08 6.83
N PHE A 35 19.32 -34.33 5.76
CA PHE A 35 19.47 -34.77 4.39
C PHE A 35 20.62 -34.01 3.73
N GLY A 36 21.58 -34.74 3.16
CA GLY A 36 22.79 -34.15 2.59
C GLY A 36 23.25 -34.78 1.29
N ALA A 37 24.00 -33.99 0.53
CA ALA A 37 24.83 -34.44 -0.57
C ALA A 37 26.29 -34.51 -0.09
N LEU A 38 27.02 -35.55 -0.50
CA LEU A 38 28.41 -35.77 -0.13
C LEU A 38 29.27 -35.80 -1.39
N ASN A 39 30.53 -35.41 -1.24
CA ASN A 39 31.50 -35.65 -2.30
C ASN A 39 31.86 -37.15 -2.38
N ASP A 40 32.45 -37.57 -3.50
CA ASP A 40 32.71 -39.01 -3.75
C ASP A 40 33.74 -39.60 -2.76
N ALA A 41 34.57 -38.75 -2.16
CA ALA A 41 35.54 -39.13 -1.13
C ALA A 41 34.94 -39.24 0.28
N ASN A 42 33.69 -38.80 0.47
CA ASN A 42 32.98 -38.77 1.76
C ASN A 42 33.74 -38.01 2.87
N ASP A 43 34.42 -36.93 2.51
CA ASP A 43 35.10 -36.03 3.46
C ASP A 43 34.49 -34.62 3.48
N ALA A 44 33.51 -34.33 2.59
CA ALA A 44 32.75 -33.10 2.57
C ALA A 44 31.24 -33.37 2.40
N ARG A 45 30.41 -32.57 3.07
CA ARG A 45 28.94 -32.72 3.09
C ARG A 45 28.24 -31.36 3.04
N GLY A 46 27.32 -31.20 2.10
CA GLY A 46 26.38 -30.08 2.05
C GLY A 46 24.98 -30.54 2.46
N LEU A 47 24.38 -29.88 3.44
CA LEU A 47 22.99 -30.14 3.84
C LEU A 47 22.04 -29.40 2.90
N PHE A 48 20.92 -30.02 2.53
CA PHE A 48 19.83 -29.35 1.81
C PHE A 48 18.53 -29.32 2.61
N MET A 49 18.43 -30.12 3.68
CA MET A 49 17.32 -30.08 4.62
C MET A 49 17.74 -30.57 6.00
N THR A 50 17.35 -29.82 7.03
CA THR A 50 17.47 -30.21 8.44
C THR A 50 16.10 -30.10 9.09
N VAL A 51 15.72 -31.11 9.87
CA VAL A 51 14.48 -31.15 10.62
C VAL A 51 14.81 -31.31 12.08
N ASP A 52 14.44 -30.31 12.89
CA ASP A 52 14.59 -30.34 14.34
C ASP A 52 13.30 -30.85 14.98
N ARG A 53 13.42 -31.67 16.02
CA ARG A 53 12.27 -32.19 16.76
C ARG A 53 12.48 -32.21 18.26
N THR A 54 11.40 -32.02 19.00
CA THR A 54 11.31 -32.30 20.43
C THR A 54 10.25 -33.37 20.66
N GLY A 55 10.68 -34.56 21.09
CA GLY A 55 9.79 -35.72 21.20
C GLY A 55 9.19 -36.10 19.83
N THR A 56 7.86 -35.97 19.70
CA THR A 56 7.12 -36.25 18.46
C THR A 56 6.79 -34.99 17.66
N THR A 57 7.12 -33.80 18.16
CA THR A 57 6.81 -32.53 17.52
C THR A 57 7.98 -32.08 16.66
N ILE A 58 7.70 -31.62 15.44
CA ILE A 58 8.68 -30.93 14.61
C ILE A 58 8.72 -29.48 15.03
N ASP A 59 9.90 -28.99 15.43
CA ASP A 59 10.07 -27.62 15.88
C ASP A 59 10.39 -26.72 14.70
N THR A 60 11.34 -27.14 13.85
CA THR A 60 11.73 -26.41 12.64
C THR A 60 12.09 -27.33 11.49
N VAL A 61 11.92 -26.81 10.27
CA VAL A 61 12.49 -27.38 9.04
C VAL A 61 13.31 -26.28 8.38
N THR A 62 14.61 -26.51 8.23
CA THR A 62 15.54 -25.55 7.63
C THR A 62 16.03 -26.07 6.28
N MET A 63 15.93 -25.24 5.24
CA MET A 63 16.57 -25.46 3.93
C MET A 63 17.70 -24.45 3.75
N PRO A 64 18.98 -24.82 4.01
CA PRO A 64 20.10 -23.89 4.00
C PRO A 64 20.54 -23.44 2.59
N GLY A 65 19.92 -23.97 1.53
CA GLY A 65 20.09 -23.47 0.16
C GLY A 65 19.44 -22.10 -0.04
N SER A 66 19.80 -21.40 -1.12
CA SER A 66 19.39 -20.02 -1.36
C SER A 66 17.93 -19.81 -1.81
N SER A 67 17.21 -20.87 -2.21
CA SER A 67 15.82 -20.75 -2.64
C SER A 67 15.00 -22.02 -2.36
N PHE A 68 13.75 -21.83 -1.96
CA PHE A 68 12.70 -22.86 -1.96
C PHE A 68 11.73 -22.54 -3.09
N VAL A 69 11.57 -23.47 -4.04
CA VAL A 69 10.72 -23.28 -5.23
C VAL A 69 9.62 -24.33 -5.21
N VAL A 70 8.36 -23.90 -5.24
CA VAL A 70 7.19 -24.76 -5.45
C VAL A 70 6.77 -24.67 -6.91
N SER A 71 7.02 -25.72 -7.69
CA SER A 71 6.60 -25.81 -9.09
C SER A 71 5.13 -26.19 -9.21
N GLY A 72 4.23 -25.21 -8.99
CA GLY A 72 2.79 -25.41 -9.12
C GLY A 72 1.97 -24.27 -8.53
N THR A 73 0.64 -24.43 -8.53
CA THR A 73 -0.27 -23.48 -7.87
C THR A 73 -0.37 -23.81 -6.38
N MET A 74 0.12 -22.92 -5.53
CA MET A 74 -0.18 -22.96 -4.10
C MET A 74 -1.58 -22.37 -3.87
N ALA A 75 -2.58 -23.21 -3.59
CA ALA A 75 -3.95 -22.76 -3.37
C ALA A 75 -4.11 -21.90 -2.10
N ALA A 76 -3.28 -22.15 -1.09
CA ALA A 76 -3.19 -21.36 0.12
C ALA A 76 -1.75 -21.41 0.67
N LEU A 77 -1.34 -20.32 1.30
CA LEU A 77 -0.11 -20.22 2.09
C LEU A 77 -0.49 -19.52 3.39
N ASP A 78 -0.46 -20.26 4.49
CA ASP A 78 -0.64 -19.71 5.84
C ASP A 78 0.74 -19.50 6.46
N MET A 79 1.09 -18.25 6.75
CA MET A 79 2.37 -17.87 7.34
C MET A 79 2.10 -17.13 8.64
N ALA A 80 2.56 -17.72 9.74
CA ALA A 80 2.68 -16.98 10.99
C ALA A 80 3.90 -16.05 10.91
N GLY A 81 3.75 -14.78 11.30
CA GLY A 81 4.84 -13.80 11.34
C GLY A 81 4.86 -12.83 10.17
N GLN A 82 6.05 -12.30 9.86
CA GLN A 82 6.24 -11.27 8.83
C GLN A 82 6.45 -11.90 7.45
N ILE A 83 5.68 -11.45 6.45
CA ILE A 83 6.04 -11.61 5.04
C ILE A 83 6.86 -10.37 4.67
N ASP A 84 8.18 -10.51 4.55
CA ASP A 84 9.02 -9.42 4.06
C ASP A 84 8.84 -9.28 2.54
N LEU A 85 8.19 -8.20 2.11
CA LEU A 85 7.97 -7.90 0.69
C LEU A 85 8.99 -6.92 0.11
N ASN A 86 10.02 -6.52 0.86
CA ASN A 86 10.97 -5.47 0.47
C ASN A 86 11.83 -5.88 -0.74
N THR A 87 12.13 -7.17 -0.90
CA THR A 87 12.85 -7.73 -2.06
C THR A 87 12.05 -8.81 -2.81
N ASN A 88 10.90 -9.24 -2.27
CA ASN A 88 10.03 -10.19 -2.94
C ASN A 88 9.33 -9.49 -4.10
N ASN A 89 9.74 -9.84 -5.31
CA ASN A 89 9.07 -9.45 -6.53
C ASN A 89 7.69 -10.13 -6.60
N ILE A 90 6.65 -9.58 -5.95
CA ILE A 90 5.24 -9.91 -6.26
C ILE A 90 4.85 -9.31 -7.63
N ILE A 91 5.80 -9.22 -8.57
CA ILE A 91 5.61 -8.61 -9.89
C ILE A 91 6.23 -9.54 -10.93
N ALA A 92 5.55 -10.67 -11.10
CA ALA A 92 5.42 -11.38 -12.36
C ALA A 92 3.93 -11.78 -12.57
N GLY A 93 3.01 -10.83 -12.34
CA GLY A 93 1.57 -11.00 -12.64
C GLY A 93 0.66 -11.44 -11.49
N GLY A 94 1.15 -11.51 -10.24
CA GLY A 94 0.32 -11.83 -9.06
C GLY A 94 -0.32 -10.59 -8.43
N THR A 95 -1.62 -10.64 -8.14
CA THR A 95 -2.30 -9.61 -7.33
C THR A 95 -2.13 -9.94 -5.84
N ALA A 96 -1.63 -8.99 -5.05
CA ALA A 96 -1.70 -9.06 -3.59
C ALA A 96 -3.02 -8.44 -3.11
N ALA A 97 -3.89 -9.23 -2.50
CA ALA A 97 -5.17 -8.77 -1.94
C ALA A 97 -5.11 -8.82 -0.41
N PHE A 98 -5.20 -7.67 0.24
CA PHE A 98 -5.28 -7.57 1.70
C PHE A 98 -6.75 -7.44 2.12
N THR A 99 -7.25 -8.41 2.89
CA THR A 99 -8.63 -8.36 3.41
C THR A 99 -8.75 -7.43 4.62
N THR A 100 -7.69 -7.31 5.43
CA THR A 100 -7.67 -6.41 6.60
C THR A 100 -6.23 -5.96 6.84
N ILE A 101 -6.07 -4.66 7.12
CA ILE A 101 -4.81 -4.05 7.55
C ILE A 101 -5.00 -3.61 9.00
N THR A 102 -4.62 -4.45 9.96
CA THR A 102 -4.97 -4.25 11.38
C THR A 102 -4.04 -3.28 12.11
N ALA A 103 -2.80 -3.11 11.65
CA ALA A 103 -1.79 -2.28 12.34
C ALA A 103 -0.81 -1.60 11.35
N SER A 104 -1.33 -0.78 10.44
CA SER A 104 -0.48 0.05 9.58
C SER A 104 -0.39 1.48 10.10
N ILE A 105 0.82 2.05 10.05
CA ILE A 105 1.06 3.48 10.30
C ILE A 105 0.69 4.31 9.06
N GLY A 106 0.64 3.71 7.87
CA GLY A 106 0.24 4.40 6.64
C GLY A 106 0.31 3.55 5.38
N VAL A 107 -0.21 4.11 4.29
CA VAL A 107 -0.02 3.59 2.92
C VAL A 107 0.97 4.55 2.25
N ILE A 108 2.19 4.07 1.96
CA ILE A 108 3.26 4.87 1.37
C ILE A 108 3.63 4.27 0.02
N GLN A 109 3.65 5.11 -1.00
CA GLN A 109 4.21 4.75 -2.29
C GLN A 109 5.64 5.29 -2.36
N GLY A 110 6.63 4.41 -2.51
CA GLY A 110 8.05 4.78 -2.59
C GLY A 110 8.55 5.16 -3.99
N SER A 111 7.67 5.25 -4.99
CA SER A 111 8.05 5.58 -6.37
C SER A 111 8.02 7.09 -6.60
N THR A 112 9.13 7.62 -7.11
CA THR A 112 9.18 8.97 -7.67
C THR A 112 8.32 9.01 -8.94
N ASN A 113 7.58 10.09 -9.14
CA ASN A 113 6.66 10.26 -10.27
C ASN A 113 5.53 9.21 -10.36
N SER A 114 4.77 9.04 -9.27
CA SER A 114 3.60 8.15 -9.24
C SER A 114 2.50 8.72 -8.33
N ALA A 115 1.35 8.05 -8.26
CA ALA A 115 0.26 8.41 -7.38
C ALA A 115 -0.24 7.21 -6.57
N ILE A 116 -0.75 7.50 -5.36
CA ILE A 116 -1.60 6.59 -4.60
C ILE A 116 -3.05 6.83 -5.08
N ILE A 117 -3.72 5.77 -5.54
CA ILE A 117 -5.11 5.81 -5.98
C ILE A 117 -5.93 4.89 -5.08
N LEU A 118 -6.87 5.47 -4.34
CA LEU A 118 -7.91 4.73 -3.62
C LEU A 118 -9.18 4.81 -4.45
N SER A 119 -9.59 3.68 -5.04
CA SER A 119 -10.76 3.60 -5.91
C SER A 119 -11.83 2.69 -5.32
N GLY A 120 -13.09 3.14 -5.39
CA GLY A 120 -14.26 2.29 -5.15
C GLY A 120 -14.68 1.46 -6.38
N GLY A 121 -13.97 1.57 -7.51
CA GLY A 121 -14.26 0.86 -8.75
C GLY A 121 -13.40 -0.39 -8.97
N SER A 122 -13.70 -1.14 -10.02
CA SER A 122 -12.91 -2.30 -10.45
C SER A 122 -11.59 -1.94 -11.16
N THR A 123 -11.34 -0.64 -11.39
CA THR A 123 -10.13 -0.11 -11.99
C THR A 123 -9.75 1.19 -11.30
N ASN A 124 -8.54 1.69 -11.55
CA ASN A 124 -8.06 2.99 -11.04
C ASN A 124 -8.77 4.22 -11.64
N ILE A 125 -9.71 4.03 -12.57
CA ILE A 125 -10.43 5.12 -13.23
C ILE A 125 -11.91 5.10 -12.88
N LEU A 126 -12.52 3.93 -12.66
CA LEU A 126 -13.96 3.83 -12.42
C LEU A 126 -14.33 4.17 -10.96
N GLY A 127 -15.54 4.66 -10.75
CA GLY A 127 -16.07 4.94 -9.41
C GLY A 127 -15.58 6.25 -8.78
N ALA A 128 -15.75 6.35 -7.46
CA ALA A 128 -15.19 7.43 -6.66
C ALA A 128 -13.71 7.16 -6.39
N ASN A 129 -12.86 8.13 -6.71
CA ASN A 129 -11.42 8.00 -6.55
C ASN A 129 -10.87 9.11 -5.67
N ILE A 130 -9.94 8.76 -4.78
CA ILE A 130 -9.02 9.68 -4.12
C ILE A 130 -7.66 9.45 -4.74
N VAL A 131 -7.05 10.51 -5.28
CA VAL A 131 -5.71 10.44 -5.87
C VAL A 131 -4.79 11.42 -5.17
N MET A 132 -3.65 10.92 -4.73
CA MET A 132 -2.60 11.69 -4.06
C MET A 132 -1.31 11.50 -4.84
N TYR A 133 -0.77 12.60 -5.35
CA TYR A 133 0.41 12.58 -6.20
C TYR A 133 1.70 12.69 -5.39
N GLY A 134 2.72 11.94 -5.79
CA GLY A 134 4.02 11.95 -5.13
C GLY A 134 4.77 13.28 -5.29
N GLU A 135 5.75 13.51 -4.43
CA GLU A 135 6.55 14.75 -4.35
C GLU A 135 7.30 15.14 -5.63
N SER A 136 7.52 14.18 -6.53
CA SER A 136 8.22 14.39 -7.80
C SER A 136 7.33 14.06 -9.01
N HIS A 137 6.01 14.06 -8.83
CA HIS A 137 5.08 13.80 -9.92
C HIS A 137 5.09 14.96 -10.92
N ALA A 138 5.35 14.64 -12.19
CA ALA A 138 5.73 15.58 -13.25
C ALA A 138 5.17 17.02 -13.08
N SER A 139 3.91 17.22 -13.39
CA SER A 139 3.22 18.52 -13.27
C SER A 139 2.20 18.55 -12.14
N GLN A 140 2.22 17.56 -11.23
CA GLN A 140 1.19 17.41 -10.19
C GLN A 140 1.82 17.10 -8.83
N ALA A 141 3.08 17.50 -8.63
CA ALA A 141 3.79 17.23 -7.41
C ALA A 141 3.05 17.87 -6.22
N ALA A 142 2.79 17.06 -5.19
CA ALA A 142 2.03 17.45 -3.99
C ALA A 142 0.55 17.82 -4.23
N ASP A 143 0.00 17.51 -5.41
CA ASP A 143 -1.42 17.67 -5.69
C ASP A 143 -2.24 16.52 -5.09
N TRP A 144 -3.53 16.80 -4.87
CA TRP A 144 -4.51 15.74 -4.61
C TRP A 144 -5.84 16.04 -5.26
N GLU A 145 -6.57 14.99 -5.59
CA GLU A 145 -7.85 15.06 -6.30
C GLU A 145 -8.88 14.10 -5.73
N LEU A 146 -10.13 14.56 -5.66
CA LEU A 146 -11.32 13.72 -5.53
C LEU A 146 -12.00 13.66 -6.89
N ARG A 147 -12.20 12.45 -7.42
CA ARG A 147 -12.77 12.23 -8.76
C ARG A 147 -14.00 11.34 -8.74
N SER A 148 -14.80 11.50 -9.79
CA SER A 148 -15.79 10.53 -10.22
C SER A 148 -15.43 10.10 -11.64
N GLY A 149 -14.97 8.87 -11.84
CA GLY A 149 -14.40 8.51 -13.13
C GLY A 149 -13.06 9.24 -13.37
N THR A 150 -12.90 9.77 -14.57
CA THR A 150 -11.82 10.70 -14.94
C THR A 150 -12.12 12.17 -14.60
N THR A 151 -13.32 12.49 -14.09
CA THR A 151 -13.71 13.88 -13.81
C THR A 151 -13.29 14.30 -12.41
N VAL A 152 -12.43 15.31 -12.33
CA VAL A 152 -12.02 15.96 -11.07
C VAL A 152 -13.19 16.78 -10.50
N ARG A 153 -13.55 16.52 -9.24
CA ARG A 153 -14.63 17.20 -8.53
C ARG A 153 -14.10 18.21 -7.52
N VAL A 154 -13.07 17.82 -6.78
CA VAL A 154 -12.32 18.68 -5.85
C VAL A 154 -10.85 18.43 -6.07
N ASP A 155 -10.03 19.49 -6.00
CA ASP A 155 -8.59 19.33 -6.07
C ASP A 155 -7.84 20.44 -5.33
N TRP A 156 -6.62 20.08 -4.93
CA TRP A 156 -5.55 20.98 -4.56
C TRP A 156 -4.46 20.91 -5.61
N ASP A 157 -4.08 22.07 -6.11
CA ASP A 157 -2.99 22.28 -7.05
C ASP A 157 -1.91 23.10 -6.33
N GLU A 158 -0.84 22.44 -5.91
CA GLU A 158 0.25 23.05 -5.13
C GLU A 158 0.99 24.08 -5.99
N SER A 159 1.18 23.76 -7.28
CA SER A 159 1.92 24.61 -8.20
C SER A 159 1.26 25.98 -8.42
N ASN A 160 -0.07 26.03 -8.28
CA ASN A 160 -0.87 27.23 -8.39
C ASN A 160 -1.42 27.74 -7.04
N LEU A 161 -1.12 27.05 -5.92
CA LEU A 161 -1.71 27.28 -4.59
C LEU A 161 -3.23 27.41 -4.64
N LYS A 162 -3.88 26.51 -5.39
CA LYS A 162 -5.28 26.64 -5.75
C LYS A 162 -6.09 25.46 -5.26
N PHE A 163 -7.09 25.76 -4.45
CA PHE A 163 -8.18 24.85 -4.14
C PHE A 163 -9.35 25.06 -5.10
N ARG A 164 -9.86 23.99 -5.73
CA ARG A 164 -10.98 24.04 -6.69
C ARG A 164 -12.13 23.12 -6.28
N VAL A 165 -13.35 23.61 -6.50
CA VAL A 165 -14.59 22.84 -6.40
C VAL A 165 -15.32 22.95 -7.75
N ASN A 166 -15.41 21.85 -8.48
CA ASN A 166 -15.89 21.80 -9.87
C ASN A 166 -17.34 21.30 -10.00
N PHE A 167 -18.17 21.60 -8.99
CA PHE A 167 -19.58 21.24 -8.94
C PHE A 167 -20.36 22.23 -8.07
N ASN A 168 -21.69 22.10 -8.07
CA ASN A 168 -22.55 22.93 -7.23
C ASN A 168 -22.23 22.71 -5.75
N PHE A 169 -21.75 23.75 -5.10
CA PHE A 169 -21.44 23.73 -3.67
C PHE A 169 -22.67 24.19 -2.88
N GLN A 170 -23.21 23.29 -2.07
CA GLN A 170 -24.27 23.60 -1.11
C GLN A 170 -23.70 23.50 0.29
N VAL A 171 -23.94 24.52 1.11
CA VAL A 171 -23.60 24.52 2.52
C VAL A 171 -24.89 24.58 3.31
N ASP A 172 -25.03 23.66 4.26
CA ASP A 172 -26.10 23.69 5.24
C ASP A 172 -25.53 24.39 6.49
N GLY A 173 -25.65 25.72 6.54
CA GLY A 173 -25.07 26.58 7.57
C GLY A 173 -24.40 27.84 7.02
N ASP A 174 -23.66 28.52 7.88
CA ASP A 174 -22.98 29.77 7.52
C ASP A 174 -21.71 29.52 6.68
N ILE A 175 -21.57 30.29 5.60
CA ILE A 175 -20.33 30.41 4.85
C ILE A 175 -19.62 31.68 5.34
N GLY A 176 -18.38 31.54 5.79
CA GLY A 176 -17.59 32.67 6.28
C GLY A 176 -16.16 32.66 5.76
N PHE A 177 -15.61 33.85 5.55
CA PHE A 177 -14.17 34.05 5.50
C PHE A 177 -13.67 34.15 6.94
N TYR A 178 -12.99 33.12 7.45
CA TYR A 178 -12.39 33.16 8.78
C TYR A 178 -11.13 34.04 8.76
N THR A 179 -11.33 35.35 8.80
CA THR A 179 -10.30 36.29 9.25
C THR A 179 -10.44 36.42 10.77
N THR A 180 -9.32 36.51 11.49
CA THR A 180 -9.30 36.55 12.98
C THR A 180 -10.05 37.74 13.58
N ALA A 181 -10.45 38.71 12.77
CA ALA A 181 -11.46 39.71 13.09
C ALA A 181 -12.55 39.69 11.99
N PRO A 182 -13.84 39.78 12.32
CA PRO A 182 -14.88 40.07 11.34
C PRO A 182 -14.47 41.30 10.52
N GLN A 183 -14.41 41.18 9.20
CA GLN A 183 -14.25 42.36 8.35
C GLN A 183 -15.52 43.20 8.52
N ALA A 184 -15.35 44.47 8.91
CA ALA A 184 -16.47 45.38 9.02
C ALA A 184 -17.18 45.44 7.67
N ILE A 185 -18.48 45.17 7.67
CA ILE A 185 -19.31 45.29 6.48
C ILE A 185 -19.28 46.77 6.05
N GLY A 186 -19.01 47.04 4.78
CA GLY A 186 -18.99 48.41 4.27
C GLY A 186 -20.36 49.07 4.37
N ASN A 187 -20.42 50.29 4.91
CA ASN A 187 -21.63 51.11 4.90
C ASN A 187 -21.76 51.78 3.52
N ILE A 188 -22.92 51.60 2.88
CA ILE A 188 -23.30 52.41 1.72
C ILE A 188 -24.08 53.62 2.24
N THR A 189 -23.63 54.83 1.91
CA THR A 189 -24.35 56.08 2.21
C THR A 189 -24.54 56.88 0.94
N GLY A 190 -25.77 57.35 0.68
CA GLY A 190 -26.10 58.17 -0.49
C GLY A 190 -27.61 58.26 -0.70
N ASP A 191 -28.02 59.10 -1.66
CA ASP A 191 -29.41 59.22 -2.09
C ASP A 191 -29.74 58.12 -3.12
N THR A 192 -30.84 57.41 -2.88
CA THR A 192 -31.35 56.37 -3.79
C THR A 192 -32.73 56.72 -4.35
N GLU A 193 -33.26 57.91 -4.03
CA GLU A 193 -34.57 58.36 -4.48
C GLU A 193 -34.65 58.35 -6.01
N GLY A 194 -35.76 57.82 -6.53
CA GLY A 194 -36.03 57.75 -7.97
C GLY A 194 -35.35 56.59 -8.71
N ASN A 195 -34.55 55.74 -8.06
CA ASN A 195 -33.96 54.55 -8.69
C ASN A 195 -34.35 53.23 -7.99
N LEU A 196 -35.54 52.73 -8.34
CA LEU A 196 -36.10 51.48 -7.80
C LEU A 196 -35.19 50.25 -8.01
N ALA A 197 -34.44 50.21 -9.13
CA ALA A 197 -33.51 49.11 -9.40
C ALA A 197 -32.32 49.10 -8.43
N LEU A 198 -31.79 50.29 -8.11
CA LEU A 198 -30.73 50.44 -7.12
C LEU A 198 -31.22 50.08 -5.70
N GLN A 199 -32.41 50.53 -5.32
CA GLN A 199 -33.02 50.18 -4.03
C GLN A 199 -33.22 48.67 -3.87
N ASN A 200 -33.73 48.01 -4.91
CA ASN A 200 -33.91 46.55 -4.91
C ASN A 200 -32.57 45.80 -4.82
N LEU A 201 -31.53 46.29 -5.50
CA LEU A 201 -30.19 45.72 -5.44
C LEU A 201 -29.59 45.87 -4.03
N LEU A 202 -29.62 47.07 -3.45
CA LEU A 202 -29.09 47.32 -2.11
C LEU A 202 -29.82 46.48 -1.05
N THR A 203 -31.15 46.36 -1.17
CA THR A 203 -31.96 45.49 -0.32
C THR A 203 -31.54 44.03 -0.42
N ASP A 204 -31.33 43.50 -1.63
CA ASP A 204 -30.92 42.10 -1.82
C ASP A 204 -29.49 41.85 -1.33
N LEU A 205 -28.58 42.80 -1.53
CA LEU A 205 -27.20 42.72 -1.01
C LEU A 205 -27.14 42.80 0.51
N ASN A 206 -27.94 43.66 1.15
CA ASN A 206 -28.08 43.77 2.60
C ASN A 206 -28.65 42.47 3.19
N ARG A 207 -29.69 41.89 2.56
CA ARG A 207 -30.27 40.59 2.96
C ARG A 207 -29.28 39.43 2.85
N LYS A 208 -28.34 39.49 1.92
CA LYS A 208 -27.24 38.52 1.75
C LYS A 208 -26.07 38.76 2.72
N GLY A 209 -26.15 39.77 3.60
CA GLY A 209 -25.10 40.11 4.55
C GLY A 209 -23.83 40.68 3.90
N LEU A 210 -23.93 41.20 2.66
CA LEU A 210 -22.79 41.69 1.89
C LEU A 210 -22.48 43.17 2.17
N ILE A 211 -23.50 43.95 2.53
CA ILE A 211 -23.40 45.38 2.88
C ILE A 211 -24.28 45.67 4.10
N ALA A 212 -24.00 46.77 4.79
CA ALA A 212 -24.92 47.36 5.76
C ALA A 212 -25.52 48.59 5.08
N ASP A 213 -26.82 48.51 4.78
CA ASP A 213 -27.55 49.60 4.13
C ASP A 213 -28.19 50.51 5.18
N ALA A 214 -27.77 51.77 5.21
CA ALA A 214 -28.33 52.82 6.04
C ALA A 214 -29.07 53.88 5.22
N THR A 215 -29.36 53.59 3.94
CA THR A 215 -30.10 54.51 3.07
C THR A 215 -31.56 54.61 3.51
N THR A 216 -32.05 55.84 3.56
CA THR A 216 -33.48 56.20 3.79
C THR A 216 -34.16 56.42 2.47
#